data_AF-A0A662DIU3-F1
#
_entry.id   AF-A0A662DIU3-F1
#
_cell.length_a   1.000
_cell.length_b   1.000
_cell.length_c   1.000
_cell.angle_alpha   90.00
_cell.angle_beta   90.00
_cell.angle_gamma   90.00
#
_symmetry.space_group_name_H-M   'P 1'
#
loop_
_entity.id
_entity.type
_entity.pdbx_description
1 polymer ?
#
loop_
_entity_poly.entity_id
_entity_poly.type
_entity_poly.pdbx_seq_one_letter_code
_entity_poly.pdbx_strand_id
1 'polypeptide(L)'
;MRTVWTATLVDKEGDQMSRIDGTISPGEDVPNPDLAPRRQDDSVVHTETETHEIDIGGDGESDGFRTSYTQVREIDIDGDGVADIIETTRIEGTTIDADGDGVPDVFKTVETTETVMDFDGDGRADSVEITEVRTIAYDISGDGSPDVSRTDIIAASGIVPGDDGELKNVEVDAVRLLGIDTDGDGSIDYVVSGEFDAEVADD
;
A
#
# COMPACT_ATOMS: atom_id res chain seq x y z
N MET A 1 -35.48 -39.63 16.83
CA MET A 1 -35.04 -38.82 17.98
C MET A 1 -34.78 -37.41 17.46
N ARG A 2 -35.28 -36.36 18.12
CA ARG A 2 -34.97 -34.97 17.78
C ARG A 2 -33.76 -34.55 18.58
N THR A 3 -32.75 -33.96 17.92
CA THR A 3 -31.54 -33.48 18.59
C THR A 3 -31.72 -31.99 18.89
N VAL A 4 -31.49 -31.60 20.14
CA VAL A 4 -31.52 -30.20 20.58
C VAL A 4 -30.08 -29.71 20.65
N TRP A 5 -29.80 -28.51 20.15
CA TRP A 5 -28.49 -27.86 20.28
C TRP A 5 -28.64 -26.45 20.85
N THR A 6 -27.59 -26.00 21.51
CA THR A 6 -27.46 -24.66 22.10
C THR A 6 -26.12 -24.09 21.64
N ALA A 7 -26.13 -22.92 20.98
CA ALA A 7 -24.91 -22.17 20.70
C ALA A 7 -24.89 -20.89 21.52
N THR A 8 -23.69 -20.53 21.99
CA THR A 8 -23.45 -19.29 22.73
C THR A 8 -22.42 -18.48 21.95
N LEU A 9 -22.81 -17.27 21.56
CA LEU A 9 -21.91 -16.30 20.92
C LEU A 9 -21.12 -15.60 22.03
N VAL A 10 -19.80 -15.55 21.86
CA VAL A 10 -18.87 -14.83 22.73
C VAL A 10 -18.12 -13.79 21.89
N ASP A 11 -17.82 -12.64 22.48
CA ASP A 11 -17.00 -11.61 21.83
C ASP A 11 -15.50 -11.97 21.86
N LYS A 12 -14.67 -11.07 21.29
CA LYS A 12 -13.21 -11.22 21.22
C LYS A 12 -12.51 -11.19 22.58
N GLU A 13 -13.19 -10.71 23.62
CA GLU A 13 -12.72 -10.75 25.02
C GLU A 13 -13.18 -12.01 25.77
N GLY A 14 -14.04 -12.83 25.16
CA GLY A 14 -14.57 -14.08 25.70
C GLY A 14 -15.87 -13.92 26.49
N ASP A 15 -16.48 -12.73 26.47
CA ASP A 15 -17.72 -12.45 27.18
C ASP A 15 -18.94 -12.92 26.36
N GLN A 16 -19.91 -13.55 27.04
CA GLN A 16 -21.09 -14.13 26.40
C GLN A 16 -22.07 -13.05 25.95
N MET A 17 -22.24 -12.90 24.63
CA MET A 17 -23.12 -11.92 24.01
C MET A 17 -24.57 -12.41 23.88
N SER A 18 -24.78 -13.69 23.56
CA SER A 18 -26.14 -14.21 23.25
C SER A 18 -26.19 -15.75 23.25
N ARG A 19 -27.35 -16.33 23.61
CA ARG A 19 -27.61 -17.79 23.57
C ARG A 19 -28.79 -18.10 22.65
N ILE A 20 -28.58 -19.03 21.72
CA ILE A 20 -29.59 -19.49 20.75
C ILE A 20 -29.80 -20.99 20.92
N ASP A 21 -31.05 -21.41 21.11
CA ASP A 21 -31.47 -22.81 21.27
C ASP A 21 -32.28 -23.26 20.05
N GLY A 22 -31.95 -24.43 19.47
CA GLY A 22 -32.59 -24.97 18.27
C GLY A 22 -32.85 -26.48 18.31
N THR A 23 -33.81 -26.97 17.51
CA THR A 23 -34.11 -28.40 17.35
C THR A 23 -34.00 -28.83 15.89
N ILE A 24 -33.28 -29.92 15.61
CA ILE A 24 -33.03 -30.42 14.25
C ILE A 24 -33.72 -31.78 14.05
N SER A 25 -34.32 -31.96 12.87
CA SER A 25 -34.90 -33.24 12.41
C SER A 25 -33.87 -34.08 11.65
N PRO A 26 -33.98 -35.43 11.61
CA PRO A 26 -32.99 -36.27 10.95
C PRO A 26 -32.93 -35.97 9.45
N GLY A 27 -31.78 -35.44 8.97
CA GLY A 27 -31.54 -35.11 7.56
C GLY A 27 -31.34 -33.62 7.26
N GLU A 28 -31.53 -32.73 8.24
CA GLU A 28 -31.15 -31.32 8.12
C GLU A 28 -29.73 -31.12 8.69
N ASP A 29 -28.86 -30.46 7.92
CA ASP A 29 -27.54 -30.05 8.38
C ASP A 29 -27.67 -29.07 9.55
N VAL A 30 -26.78 -29.21 10.55
CA VAL A 30 -26.63 -28.22 11.63
C VAL A 30 -26.31 -26.86 11.01
N PRO A 31 -27.09 -25.80 11.30
CA PRO A 31 -26.76 -24.46 10.85
C PRO A 31 -25.37 -24.12 11.37
N ASN A 32 -24.46 -23.79 10.46
CA ASN A 32 -23.12 -23.35 10.83
C ASN A 32 -23.25 -22.04 11.63
N PRO A 33 -22.85 -22.00 12.91
CA PRO A 33 -22.91 -20.79 13.73
C PRO A 33 -21.95 -19.69 13.24
N ASP A 34 -21.05 -20.00 12.29
CA ASP A 34 -20.13 -19.08 11.63
C ASP A 34 -20.76 -18.28 10.47
N LEU A 35 -22.10 -18.35 10.33
CA LEU A 35 -22.88 -17.51 9.41
C LEU A 35 -23.62 -16.39 10.16
N ALA A 36 -23.01 -15.81 11.21
CA ALA A 36 -23.25 -14.40 11.45
C ALA A 36 -22.85 -13.66 10.15
N PRO A 37 -23.60 -12.65 9.67
CA PRO A 37 -23.17 -11.89 8.52
C PRO A 37 -21.78 -11.35 8.85
N ARG A 38 -20.77 -11.89 8.16
CA ARG A 38 -19.46 -11.25 8.06
C ARG A 38 -19.80 -9.83 7.62
N ARG A 39 -19.32 -8.82 8.36
CA ARG A 39 -19.33 -7.45 7.83
C ARG A 39 -18.83 -7.58 6.40
N GLN A 40 -19.66 -7.20 5.43
CA GLN A 40 -19.15 -7.13 4.07
C GLN A 40 -17.97 -6.16 4.19
N ASP A 41 -16.81 -6.66 3.81
CA ASP A 41 -15.74 -5.78 3.43
C ASP A 41 -16.29 -5.14 2.15
N ASP A 42 -17.04 -4.05 2.29
CA ASP A 42 -17.62 -3.28 1.18
C ASP A 42 -16.53 -2.54 0.41
N SER A 43 -15.26 -2.96 0.58
CA SER A 43 -14.15 -2.43 -0.16
C SER A 43 -13.97 -3.11 -1.52
N VAL A 44 -13.92 -2.29 -2.57
CA VAL A 44 -13.63 -2.74 -3.93
C VAL A 44 -12.14 -2.56 -4.17
N VAL A 45 -11.45 -3.63 -4.60
CA VAL A 45 -10.01 -3.58 -4.87
C VAL A 45 -9.75 -3.86 -6.36
N HIS A 46 -9.07 -2.93 -7.00
CA HIS A 46 -8.57 -3.04 -8.37
C HIS A 46 -7.05 -3.08 -8.37
N THR A 47 -6.45 -3.94 -9.20
CA THR A 47 -4.98 -4.04 -9.33
C THR A 47 -4.57 -4.11 -10.79
N GLU A 48 -3.51 -3.40 -11.14
CA GLU A 48 -2.86 -3.43 -12.45
C GLU A 48 -1.36 -3.68 -12.28
N THR A 49 -0.75 -4.40 -13.22
CA THR A 49 0.69 -4.64 -13.23
C THR A 49 1.20 -4.63 -14.66
N GLU A 50 2.28 -3.89 -14.89
CA GLU A 50 2.92 -3.76 -16.19
C GLU A 50 4.43 -3.87 -16.03
N THR A 51 5.08 -4.58 -16.95
CA THR A 51 6.54 -4.74 -16.96
C THR A 51 7.08 -4.41 -18.34
N HIS A 52 8.16 -3.64 -18.38
CA HIS A 52 8.88 -3.24 -19.57
C HIS A 52 10.36 -3.60 -19.45
N GLU A 53 10.94 -4.06 -20.55
CA GLU A 53 12.38 -4.29 -20.66
C GLU A 53 13.10 -2.98 -20.98
N ILE A 54 14.34 -2.88 -20.52
CA ILE A 54 15.24 -1.75 -20.75
C ILE A 54 16.42 -2.29 -21.54
N ASP A 55 16.64 -1.75 -22.74
CA ASP A 55 17.80 -2.03 -23.60
C ASP A 55 18.52 -0.69 -23.84
N ILE A 56 19.51 -0.41 -22.98
CA ILE A 56 20.37 0.78 -23.02
C ILE A 56 21.37 0.66 -24.19
N GLY A 57 21.87 -0.55 -24.43
CA GLY A 57 22.85 -0.86 -25.48
C GLY A 57 22.29 -0.81 -26.91
N GLY A 58 20.99 -1.02 -27.08
CA GLY A 58 20.31 -1.18 -28.36
C GLY A 58 20.73 -2.46 -29.12
N ASP A 59 21.25 -3.46 -28.42
CA ASP A 59 21.75 -4.69 -29.03
C ASP A 59 20.72 -5.83 -29.02
N GLY A 60 19.57 -5.60 -28.40
CA GLY A 60 18.46 -6.55 -28.30
C GLY A 60 18.56 -7.51 -27.11
N GLU A 61 19.58 -7.38 -26.26
CA GLU A 61 19.61 -7.99 -24.94
C GLU A 61 19.03 -7.01 -23.91
N SER A 62 18.41 -7.53 -22.83
CA SER A 62 17.82 -6.70 -21.79
C SER A 62 18.87 -6.34 -20.75
N ASP A 63 19.12 -5.04 -20.57
CA ASP A 63 19.96 -4.48 -19.50
C ASP A 63 19.16 -4.26 -18.20
N GLY A 64 17.85 -4.49 -18.21
CA GLY A 64 17.04 -4.22 -17.04
C GLY A 64 15.54 -4.32 -17.24
N PHE A 65 14.82 -4.09 -16.15
CA PHE A 65 13.36 -4.15 -16.14
C PHE A 65 12.80 -2.97 -15.37
N ARG A 66 11.68 -2.45 -15.85
CA ARG A 66 10.80 -1.56 -15.08
C ARG A 66 9.47 -2.25 -14.87
N THR A 67 9.03 -2.35 -13.64
CA THR A 67 7.71 -2.86 -13.28
C THR A 67 6.91 -1.77 -12.58
N SER A 68 5.67 -1.56 -13.00
CA SER A 68 4.69 -0.74 -12.31
C SER A 68 3.56 -1.61 -11.80
N TYR A 69 3.19 -1.40 -10.54
CA TYR A 69 2.05 -2.01 -9.88
C TYR A 69 1.16 -0.89 -9.38
N THR A 70 -0.14 -0.95 -9.67
CA THR A 70 -1.13 -0.01 -9.14
C THR A 70 -2.21 -0.80 -8.44
N GLN A 71 -2.61 -0.37 -7.26
CA GLN A 71 -3.75 -0.86 -6.52
C GLN A 71 -4.65 0.32 -6.15
N VAL A 72 -5.95 0.18 -6.39
CA VAL A 72 -6.97 1.12 -5.94
C VAL A 72 -7.91 0.35 -5.01
N ARG A 73 -8.14 0.89 -3.82
CA ARG A 73 -9.09 0.37 -2.85
C ARG A 73 -10.12 1.45 -2.55
N GLU A 74 -11.37 1.17 -2.85
CA GLU A 74 -12.52 2.02 -2.57
C GLU A 74 -13.23 1.47 -1.35
N ILE A 75 -13.67 2.32 -0.42
CA ILE A 75 -14.39 1.93 0.79
C ILE A 75 -15.65 2.77 0.90
N ASP A 76 -16.79 2.09 0.92
CA ASP A 76 -18.11 2.67 1.20
C ASP A 76 -18.49 2.33 2.65
N ILE A 77 -18.46 3.34 3.52
CA ILE A 77 -18.68 3.20 4.97
C ILE A 77 -20.18 3.19 5.28
N ASP A 78 -20.98 3.95 4.55
CA ASP A 78 -22.40 4.14 4.82
C ASP A 78 -23.34 3.27 3.96
N GLY A 79 -22.80 2.63 2.93
CA GLY A 79 -23.44 1.64 2.08
C GLY A 79 -24.36 2.24 1.03
N ASP A 80 -24.18 3.50 0.66
CA ASP A 80 -25.00 4.19 -0.34
C ASP A 80 -24.59 3.91 -1.79
N GLY A 81 -23.46 3.24 -2.00
CA GLY A 81 -22.88 2.88 -3.29
C GLY A 81 -21.90 3.90 -3.85
N VAL A 82 -21.54 4.94 -3.09
CA VAL A 82 -20.45 5.89 -3.34
C VAL A 82 -19.31 5.60 -2.36
N ALA A 83 -18.07 5.68 -2.83
CA ALA A 83 -16.92 5.45 -1.96
C ALA A 83 -16.61 6.70 -1.13
N ASP A 84 -16.57 6.55 0.19
CA ASP A 84 -16.14 7.59 1.13
C ASP A 84 -14.62 7.71 1.19
N ILE A 85 -13.90 6.61 0.95
CA ILE A 85 -12.43 6.58 0.98
C ILE A 85 -11.91 5.88 -0.28
N ILE A 86 -10.96 6.52 -0.96
CA ILE A 86 -10.23 5.94 -2.08
C ILE A 86 -8.74 5.95 -1.74
N GLU A 87 -8.16 4.76 -1.57
CA GLU A 87 -6.73 4.55 -1.37
C GLU A 87 -6.11 4.06 -2.69
N THR A 88 -5.20 4.84 -3.27
CA THR A 88 -4.43 4.46 -4.45
C THR A 88 -2.96 4.24 -4.07
N THR A 89 -2.45 3.03 -4.28
CA THR A 89 -1.03 2.71 -4.12
C THR A 89 -0.40 2.40 -5.47
N ARG A 90 0.67 3.11 -5.82
CA ARG A 90 1.46 2.86 -7.03
C ARG A 90 2.90 2.55 -6.64
N ILE A 91 3.41 1.42 -7.10
CA ILE A 91 4.80 1.00 -6.89
C ILE A 91 5.47 0.88 -8.25
N GLU A 92 6.56 1.61 -8.46
CA GLU A 92 7.42 1.50 -9.63
C GLU A 92 8.79 0.98 -9.22
N GLY A 93 9.13 -0.22 -9.66
CA GLY A 93 10.46 -0.82 -9.53
C GLY A 93 11.25 -0.67 -10.82
N THR A 94 12.54 -0.41 -10.72
CA THR A 94 13.49 -0.46 -11.84
C THR A 94 14.78 -1.14 -11.38
N THR A 95 15.24 -2.10 -12.16
CA THR A 95 16.54 -2.76 -11.99
C THR A 95 17.35 -2.61 -13.26
N ILE A 96 18.63 -2.30 -13.13
CA ILE A 96 19.56 -2.16 -14.27
C ILE A 96 20.83 -2.95 -13.95
N ASP A 97 21.23 -3.80 -14.89
CA ASP A 97 22.51 -4.50 -14.99
C ASP A 97 23.26 -3.87 -16.19
N ALA A 98 24.18 -2.95 -15.89
CA ALA A 98 24.83 -2.12 -16.90
C ALA A 98 26.09 -2.77 -17.50
N ASP A 99 26.65 -3.79 -16.84
CA ASP A 99 27.84 -4.50 -17.33
C ASP A 99 27.54 -5.92 -17.87
N GLY A 100 26.31 -6.39 -17.71
CA GLY A 100 25.77 -7.60 -18.30
C GLY A 100 26.26 -8.87 -17.63
N ASP A 101 26.69 -8.80 -16.38
CA ASP A 101 27.19 -9.96 -15.63
C ASP A 101 26.07 -10.80 -14.99
N GLY A 102 24.82 -10.32 -15.06
CA GLY A 102 23.62 -10.95 -14.52
C GLY A 102 23.26 -10.49 -13.10
N VAL A 103 24.01 -9.55 -12.53
CA VAL A 103 23.77 -8.92 -11.23
C VAL A 103 23.36 -7.46 -11.45
N PRO A 104 22.21 -7.00 -10.93
CA PRO A 104 21.82 -5.61 -11.12
C PRO A 104 22.70 -4.64 -10.31
N ASP A 105 23.33 -3.69 -11.00
CA ASP A 105 24.10 -2.58 -10.42
C ASP A 105 23.21 -1.54 -9.71
N VAL A 106 21.98 -1.36 -10.19
CA VAL A 106 21.08 -0.28 -9.72
C VAL A 106 19.69 -0.81 -9.45
N PHE A 107 19.19 -0.49 -8.25
CA PHE A 107 17.81 -0.71 -7.85
C PHE A 107 17.15 0.63 -7.57
N LYS A 108 15.98 0.84 -8.13
CA LYS A 108 15.16 2.01 -7.83
C LYS A 108 13.73 1.57 -7.55
N THR A 109 13.16 2.07 -6.48
CA THR A 109 11.75 1.88 -6.14
C THR A 109 11.12 3.22 -5.82
N VAL A 110 9.95 3.49 -6.38
CA VAL A 110 9.10 4.62 -6.00
C VAL A 110 7.75 4.03 -5.60
N GLU A 111 7.35 4.25 -4.37
CA GLU A 111 6.03 3.89 -3.87
C GLU A 111 5.28 5.18 -3.55
N THR A 112 4.11 5.37 -4.13
CA THR A 112 3.22 6.49 -3.85
C THR A 112 1.90 5.94 -3.34
N THR A 113 1.50 6.35 -2.15
CA THR A 113 0.18 6.07 -1.59
C THR A 113 -0.58 7.38 -1.48
N GLU A 114 -1.76 7.45 -2.08
CA GLU A 114 -2.69 8.56 -2.01
C GLU A 114 -3.98 8.07 -1.34
N THR A 115 -4.45 8.80 -0.34
CA THR A 115 -5.74 8.56 0.32
C THR A 115 -6.60 9.79 0.16
N VAL A 116 -7.75 9.63 -0.48
CA VAL A 116 -8.76 10.67 -0.64
C VAL A 116 -9.96 10.28 0.22
N MET A 117 -10.46 11.23 1.01
CA MET A 117 -11.63 11.03 1.86
C MET A 117 -12.73 12.04 1.54
N ASP A 118 -13.97 11.57 1.47
CA ASP A 118 -15.23 12.33 1.38
C ASP A 118 -16.04 12.02 2.64
N PHE A 119 -16.17 12.99 3.56
CA PHE A 119 -16.85 12.77 4.84
C PHE A 119 -18.34 13.15 4.80
N ASP A 120 -18.77 13.89 3.80
CA ASP A 120 -20.16 14.36 3.68
C ASP A 120 -20.97 13.67 2.56
N GLY A 121 -20.30 12.84 1.76
CA GLY A 121 -20.89 11.94 0.77
C GLY A 121 -21.39 12.68 -0.47
N ASP A 122 -20.86 13.86 -0.75
CA ASP A 122 -21.27 14.67 -1.91
C ASP A 122 -20.54 14.29 -3.21
N GLY A 123 -19.59 13.35 -3.12
CA GLY A 123 -18.73 12.85 -4.19
C GLY A 123 -17.49 13.69 -4.41
N ARG A 124 -17.11 14.57 -3.48
CA ARG A 124 -15.93 15.43 -3.54
C ARG A 124 -15.01 15.13 -2.37
N ALA A 125 -13.71 15.26 -2.63
CA ALA A 125 -12.72 15.10 -1.58
C ALA A 125 -12.87 16.23 -0.54
N ASP A 126 -12.91 15.85 0.74
CA ASP A 126 -12.75 16.73 1.90
C ASP A 126 -11.30 16.80 2.37
N SER A 127 -10.54 15.72 2.16
CA SER A 127 -9.14 15.66 2.52
C SER A 127 -8.36 14.71 1.62
N VAL A 128 -7.07 15.01 1.49
CA VAL A 128 -6.11 14.24 0.70
C VAL A 128 -4.83 14.06 1.52
N GLU A 129 -4.35 12.83 1.58
CA GLU A 129 -3.05 12.48 2.14
C GLU A 129 -2.24 11.73 1.09
N ILE A 130 -0.98 12.12 0.91
CA ILE A 130 -0.06 11.51 -0.06
C ILE A 130 1.23 11.18 0.67
N THR A 131 1.72 9.97 0.49
CA THR A 131 3.07 9.56 0.90
C THR A 131 3.82 9.04 -0.32
N GLU A 132 5.00 9.58 -0.62
CA GLU A 132 5.94 9.04 -1.58
C GLU A 132 7.20 8.53 -0.86
N VAL A 133 7.56 7.28 -1.10
CA VAL A 133 8.83 6.68 -0.68
C VAL A 133 9.65 6.34 -1.92
N ARG A 134 10.78 7.01 -2.08
CA ARG A 134 11.71 6.82 -3.20
C ARG A 134 13.02 6.26 -2.69
N THR A 135 13.32 5.02 -3.06
CA THR A 135 14.61 4.39 -2.77
C THR A 135 15.42 4.25 -4.05
N ILE A 136 16.71 4.57 -3.98
CA ILE A 136 17.71 4.22 -4.99
C ILE A 136 18.88 3.54 -4.28
N ALA A 137 19.35 2.42 -4.82
CA ALA A 137 20.45 1.67 -4.27
C ALA A 137 21.41 1.28 -5.40
N TYR A 138 22.70 1.24 -5.07
CA TYR A 138 23.78 0.92 -5.99
C TYR A 138 24.60 -0.23 -5.42
N ASP A 139 24.75 -1.29 -6.20
CA ASP A 139 25.75 -2.34 -5.99
C ASP A 139 26.98 -1.98 -6.84
N ILE A 140 28.01 -1.49 -6.17
CA ILE A 140 29.28 -1.06 -6.77
C ILE A 140 30.24 -2.25 -6.84
N SER A 141 30.06 -3.23 -5.96
CA SER A 141 30.92 -4.39 -5.82
C SER A 141 30.57 -5.54 -6.79
N GLY A 142 29.33 -5.58 -7.27
CA GLY A 142 28.78 -6.62 -8.16
C GLY A 142 28.49 -7.94 -7.42
N ASP A 143 28.22 -7.88 -6.12
CA ASP A 143 27.99 -9.08 -5.29
C ASP A 143 26.51 -9.40 -5.05
N GLY A 144 25.61 -8.55 -5.56
CA GLY A 144 24.16 -8.63 -5.45
C GLY A 144 23.60 -7.86 -4.26
N SER A 145 24.44 -7.21 -3.45
CA SER A 145 24.04 -6.42 -2.29
C SER A 145 24.39 -4.94 -2.49
N PRO A 146 23.46 -4.01 -2.23
CA PRO A 146 23.79 -2.59 -2.41
C PRO A 146 24.79 -2.06 -1.38
N ASP A 147 25.91 -1.50 -1.85
CA ASP A 147 26.90 -0.79 -1.03
C ASP A 147 26.35 0.55 -0.50
N VAL A 148 25.50 1.21 -1.28
CA VAL A 148 24.95 2.52 -0.92
C VAL A 148 23.50 2.62 -1.34
N SER A 149 22.68 3.16 -0.44
CA SER A 149 21.26 3.41 -0.69
C SER A 149 20.84 4.79 -0.21
N ARG A 150 19.90 5.39 -0.92
CA ARG A 150 19.23 6.63 -0.53
C ARG A 150 17.74 6.43 -0.57
N THR A 151 17.06 6.73 0.52
CA THR A 151 15.60 6.73 0.62
C THR A 151 15.11 8.12 0.95
N ASP A 152 14.28 8.69 0.09
CA ASP A 152 13.57 9.94 0.30
C ASP A 152 12.12 9.57 0.66
N ILE A 153 11.62 10.05 1.80
CA ILE A 153 10.22 9.88 2.26
C ILE A 153 9.61 11.27 2.28
N ILE A 154 8.50 11.45 1.58
CA ILE A 154 7.76 12.70 1.50
C ILE A 154 6.32 12.38 1.87
N ALA A 155 5.80 13.03 2.91
CA ALA A 155 4.40 12.96 3.28
C ALA A 155 3.80 14.35 3.12
N ALA A 156 2.63 14.43 2.49
CA ALA A 156 1.87 15.65 2.34
C ALA A 156 0.42 15.39 2.72
N SER A 157 -0.20 16.33 3.43
CA SER A 157 -1.63 16.27 3.73
C SER A 157 -2.27 17.62 3.52
N GLY A 158 -3.55 17.62 3.17
CA GLY A 158 -4.34 18.84 3.00
C GLY A 158 -5.82 18.57 3.16
N ILE A 159 -6.57 19.63 3.45
CA ILE A 159 -8.03 19.61 3.43
C ILE A 159 -8.55 20.37 2.22
N VAL A 160 -9.71 20.00 1.71
CA VAL A 160 -10.41 20.71 0.63
C VAL A 160 -11.67 21.34 1.23
N PRO A 161 -11.57 22.50 1.89
CA PRO A 161 -12.72 23.09 2.55
C PRO A 161 -13.63 23.73 1.51
N GLY A 162 -14.75 23.06 1.25
CA GLY A 162 -15.83 23.53 0.38
C GLY A 162 -15.73 23.03 -1.06
N ASP A 163 -16.61 23.57 -1.89
CA ASP A 163 -16.91 23.06 -3.23
C ASP A 163 -15.93 23.42 -4.35
N ASP A 164 -14.84 24.14 -4.04
CA ASP A 164 -13.92 24.72 -5.03
C ASP A 164 -12.81 23.76 -5.49
N GLY A 165 -12.60 22.66 -4.78
CA GLY A 165 -11.54 21.69 -5.09
C GLY A 165 -10.13 22.18 -4.74
N GLU A 166 -9.99 23.31 -4.05
CA GLU A 166 -8.68 23.83 -3.65
C GLU A 166 -8.20 23.19 -2.34
N LEU A 167 -7.00 22.59 -2.38
CA LEU A 167 -6.31 22.14 -1.18
C LEU A 167 -5.87 23.33 -0.31
N LYS A 168 -6.20 23.28 0.97
CA LYS A 168 -5.85 24.27 1.99
C LYS A 168 -5.25 23.57 3.20
N ASN A 169 -4.55 24.35 4.02
CA ASN A 169 -3.79 23.86 5.17
C ASN A 169 -2.84 22.71 4.81
N VAL A 170 -2.15 22.85 3.67
CA VAL A 170 -1.20 21.86 3.20
C VAL A 170 -0.02 21.79 4.16
N GLU A 171 0.26 20.61 4.68
CA GLU A 171 1.43 20.28 5.48
C GLU A 171 2.29 19.29 4.70
N VAL A 172 3.60 19.50 4.70
CA VAL A 172 4.56 18.64 4.02
C VAL A 172 5.72 18.34 4.95
N ASP A 173 5.99 17.06 5.14
CA ASP A 173 7.14 16.53 5.86
C ASP A 173 8.01 15.74 4.90
N ALA A 174 9.33 15.96 4.95
CA ALA A 174 10.25 15.22 4.10
C ALA A 174 11.55 14.87 4.81
N VAL A 175 11.92 13.59 4.69
CA VAL A 175 13.11 13.01 5.31
C VAL A 175 13.90 12.24 4.27
N ARG A 176 15.20 12.47 4.24
CA ARG A 176 16.18 11.69 3.48
C ARG A 176 16.95 10.79 4.42
N LEU A 177 17.11 9.54 4.02
CA LEU A 177 17.96 8.53 4.65
C LEU A 177 19.04 8.13 3.64
N LEU A 178 20.28 8.03 4.09
CA LEU A 178 21.41 7.50 3.34
C LEU A 178 21.96 6.29 4.11
N GLY A 179 21.88 5.11 3.52
CA GLY A 179 22.50 3.89 4.01
C GLY A 179 23.84 3.65 3.31
N ILE A 180 24.86 3.28 4.06
CA ILE A 180 26.18 2.88 3.55
C ILE A 180 26.56 1.55 4.19
N ASP A 181 26.84 0.55 3.37
CA ASP A 181 27.54 -0.68 3.73
C ASP A 181 29.03 -0.46 3.42
N THR A 182 29.89 -0.57 4.44
CA THR A 182 31.33 -0.30 4.31
C THR A 182 32.18 -1.55 4.26
N ASP A 183 31.64 -2.70 4.67
CA ASP A 183 32.36 -3.97 4.67
C ASP A 183 31.87 -4.96 3.61
N GLY A 184 30.78 -4.64 2.91
CA GLY A 184 30.24 -5.39 1.79
C GLY A 184 29.63 -6.71 2.24
N ASP A 185 29.04 -6.76 3.44
CA ASP A 185 28.35 -7.95 3.94
C ASP A 185 26.84 -7.97 3.59
N GLY A 186 26.36 -6.91 2.95
CA GLY A 186 24.97 -6.68 2.57
C GLY A 186 24.13 -6.04 3.68
N SER A 187 24.73 -5.70 4.81
CA SER A 187 24.10 -4.98 5.91
C SER A 187 24.55 -3.52 5.92
N ILE A 188 23.60 -2.61 6.09
CA ILE A 188 23.93 -1.19 6.23
C ILE A 188 24.64 -0.95 7.58
N ASP A 189 25.88 -0.48 7.51
CA ASP A 189 26.69 -0.08 8.67
C ASP A 189 26.29 1.28 9.22
N TYR A 190 26.05 2.24 8.32
CA TYR A 190 25.78 3.63 8.66
C TYR A 190 24.50 4.13 8.02
N VAL A 191 23.65 4.75 8.83
CA VAL A 191 22.49 5.52 8.36
C VAL A 191 22.69 6.98 8.72
N VAL A 192 22.60 7.85 7.72
CA VAL A 192 22.55 9.31 7.90
C VAL A 192 21.16 9.79 7.53
N SER A 193 20.49 10.49 8.44
CA SER A 193 19.20 11.12 8.18
C SER A 193 19.31 12.64 8.09
N GLY A 194 18.44 13.25 7.29
CA GLY A 194 18.29 14.69 7.21
C GLY A 194 16.89 15.07 6.75
N GLU A 195 16.30 16.05 7.40
CA GLU A 195 15.09 16.71 6.91
C GLU A 195 15.48 17.62 5.73
N PHE A 196 14.59 17.74 4.75
CA PHE A 196 14.76 18.67 3.65
C PHE A 196 13.44 19.34 3.31
N ASP A 197 13.49 20.55 2.78
CA ASP A 197 12.29 21.25 2.36
C ASP A 197 11.73 20.57 1.10
N ALA A 198 10.45 20.17 1.17
CA ALA A 198 9.68 19.73 0.02
C ALA A 198 8.44 20.64 -0.10
N GLU A 199 8.04 20.92 -1.33
CA GLU A 199 6.86 21.74 -1.63
C GLU A 199 5.94 20.99 -2.57
N VAL A 200 4.63 21.18 -2.40
CA VAL A 200 3.65 20.74 -3.38
C VAL A 200 3.71 21.72 -4.55
N ALA A 201 4.07 21.24 -5.74
CA ALA A 201 4.05 22.04 -6.95
C ALA A 201 2.65 21.98 -7.58
N ASP A 202 2.05 23.13 -7.85
CA ASP A 202 0.89 23.23 -8.74
C ASP A 202 1.38 23.10 -10.20
N ASP A 203 0.78 22.19 -10.98
CA ASP A 203 1.06 21.97 -12.42
C ASP A 203 0.17 22.88 -13.32
#